data_AF-A0A2V6NNW8-F1
#
_entry.id   AF-A0A2V6NNW8-F1
#
_cell.length_a   1.000
_cell.length_b   1.000
_cell.length_c   1.000
_cell.angle_alpha   90.00
_cell.angle_beta   90.00
_cell.angle_gamma   90.00
#
_symmetry.space_group_name_H-M   'P 1'
#
loop_
_entity.id
_entity.type
_entity.pdbx_description
1 polymer ?
#
loop_
_entity_poly.entity_id
_entity_poly.type
_entity_poly.pdbx_seq_one_letter_code
_entity_poly.pdbx_strand_id
1 'polypeptide(L)'
;SIKITLERGMAAMAEFAMQANPNVAGRLALDPGAKAEFYAYYSALTPIGYANSLRALLAMDYITDRLREIRVPTLLIGGDQDPSLGPMKVMRQKIRGAKLVVLSPAGHFGNRDQPEAWNRAVLDFLANVDKKRR
;
A
#
# COMPACT_ATOMS: atom_id res chain seq x y z
N SER A 1 6.27 -0.71 -17.20
CA SER A 1 5.11 0.14 -16.86
C SER A 1 5.04 1.42 -17.68
N ILE A 2 5.92 2.43 -17.51
CA ILE A 2 5.84 3.73 -18.23
C ILE A 2 5.68 3.58 -19.76
N LYS A 3 6.54 2.78 -20.39
CA LYS A 3 6.49 2.53 -21.84
C LYS A 3 5.14 1.93 -22.27
N ILE A 4 4.70 0.87 -21.58
CA ILE A 4 3.40 0.20 -21.83
C ILE A 4 2.26 1.19 -21.71
N THR A 5 2.24 2.00 -20.65
CA THR A 5 1.22 3.02 -20.43
C THR A 5 1.14 4.00 -21.60
N LEU A 6 2.26 4.56 -22.04
CA LEU A 6 2.28 5.62 -23.06
C LEU A 6 2.04 5.09 -24.49
N GLU A 7 2.52 3.89 -24.80
CA GLU A 7 2.43 3.33 -26.15
C GLU A 7 1.14 2.51 -26.37
N ARG A 8 0.63 1.86 -25.32
CA ARG A 8 -0.46 0.88 -25.42
C ARG A 8 -1.69 1.25 -24.57
N GLY A 9 -1.65 2.37 -23.86
CA GLY A 9 -2.77 2.88 -23.07
C GLY A 9 -3.00 2.14 -21.75
N MET A 10 -4.05 2.56 -21.04
CA MET A 10 -4.33 2.09 -19.67
C MET A 10 -4.87 0.66 -19.61
N ALA A 11 -5.60 0.20 -20.62
CA ALA A 11 -6.09 -1.19 -20.68
C ALA A 11 -4.92 -2.19 -20.69
N ALA A 12 -3.94 -1.97 -21.57
CA ALA A 12 -2.73 -2.80 -21.61
C ALA A 12 -1.91 -2.70 -20.31
N MET A 13 -1.88 -1.51 -19.68
CA MET A 13 -1.23 -1.35 -18.38
C MET A 13 -1.96 -2.12 -17.28
N ALA A 14 -3.30 -2.17 -17.28
CA ALA A 14 -4.08 -2.95 -16.32
C ALA A 14 -3.73 -4.43 -16.41
N GLU A 15 -3.75 -5.00 -17.62
CA GLU A 15 -3.39 -6.39 -17.87
C GLU A 15 -1.96 -6.69 -17.43
N PHE A 16 -1.02 -5.82 -17.78
CA PHE A 16 0.37 -5.95 -17.37
C PHE A 16 0.52 -5.90 -15.85
N ALA A 17 -0.14 -4.96 -15.16
CA ALA A 17 -0.08 -4.82 -13.71
C ALA A 17 -0.63 -6.07 -13.00
N MET A 18 -1.74 -6.62 -13.47
CA MET A 18 -2.34 -7.81 -12.87
C MET A 18 -1.43 -9.05 -12.92
N GLN A 19 -0.46 -9.08 -13.84
CA GLN A 19 0.52 -10.16 -13.96
C GLN A 19 1.85 -9.84 -13.27
N ALA A 20 2.35 -8.61 -13.45
CA ALA A 20 3.73 -8.26 -13.11
C ALA A 20 3.88 -7.39 -11.85
N ASN A 21 2.82 -6.74 -11.38
CA ASN A 21 2.87 -5.95 -10.15
C ASN A 21 2.54 -6.86 -8.95
N PRO A 22 3.51 -7.12 -8.04
CA PRO A 22 3.29 -8.04 -6.92
C PRO A 22 2.16 -7.59 -5.99
N ASN A 23 1.91 -6.28 -5.88
CA ASN A 23 0.84 -5.75 -5.04
C ASN A 23 -0.54 -6.16 -5.59
N VAL A 24 -0.71 -6.07 -6.93
CA VAL A 24 -1.97 -6.41 -7.62
C VAL A 24 -2.11 -7.92 -7.76
N ALA A 25 -1.06 -8.60 -8.22
CA ALA A 25 -1.04 -10.05 -8.38
C ALA A 25 -1.30 -10.77 -7.04
N GLY A 26 -0.72 -10.27 -5.94
CA GLY A 26 -0.98 -10.80 -4.59
C GLY A 26 -2.45 -10.69 -4.19
N ARG A 27 -3.11 -9.56 -4.46
CA ARG A 27 -4.55 -9.43 -4.23
C ARG A 27 -5.36 -10.38 -5.10
N LEU A 28 -5.02 -10.53 -6.38
CA LEU A 28 -5.73 -11.46 -7.27
C LEU A 28 -5.55 -12.93 -6.88
N ALA A 29 -4.44 -13.28 -6.23
CA ALA A 29 -4.24 -14.61 -5.67
C ALA A 29 -5.15 -14.86 -4.45
N LEU A 30 -5.40 -13.84 -3.63
CA LEU A 30 -6.31 -13.92 -2.49
C LEU A 30 -7.79 -13.83 -2.91
N ASP A 31 -8.10 -13.01 -3.91
CA ASP A 31 -9.44 -12.76 -4.43
C ASP A 31 -9.39 -12.56 -5.96
N PRO A 32 -9.59 -13.64 -6.75
CA PRO A 32 -9.65 -13.55 -8.20
C PRO A 32 -10.78 -12.64 -8.72
N GLY A 33 -11.83 -12.41 -7.92
CA GLY A 33 -12.94 -11.53 -8.26
C GLY A 33 -12.55 -10.05 -8.37
N ALA A 34 -11.44 -9.65 -7.75
CA ALA A 34 -10.93 -8.28 -7.80
C ALA A 34 -10.39 -7.86 -9.20
N LYS A 35 -10.34 -8.77 -10.18
CA LYS A 35 -9.87 -8.46 -11.54
C LYS A 35 -10.67 -7.30 -12.18
N ALA A 36 -12.00 -7.35 -12.09
CA ALA A 36 -12.86 -6.32 -12.66
C ALA A 36 -12.64 -4.96 -12.00
N GLU A 37 -12.44 -4.95 -10.68
CA GLU A 37 -12.12 -3.75 -9.90
C GLU A 37 -10.81 -3.11 -10.37
N PHE A 38 -9.72 -3.89 -10.46
CA PHE A 38 -8.44 -3.34 -10.93
C PHE A 38 -8.53 -2.83 -12.37
N TYR A 39 -9.22 -3.54 -13.26
CA TYR A 39 -9.41 -3.07 -14.63
C TYR A 39 -10.14 -1.72 -14.65
N ALA A 40 -11.18 -1.55 -13.83
CA ALA A 40 -11.89 -0.28 -13.68
C ALA A 40 -10.99 0.82 -13.12
N TYR A 41 -10.17 0.52 -12.09
CA TYR A 41 -9.23 1.49 -11.51
C TYR A 41 -8.20 1.99 -12.50
N TYR A 42 -7.56 1.09 -13.25
CA TYR A 42 -6.61 1.51 -14.28
C TYR A 42 -7.30 2.27 -15.42
N SER A 43 -8.50 1.85 -15.83
CA SER A 43 -9.25 2.51 -16.90
C SER A 43 -9.73 3.92 -16.56
N ALA A 44 -9.86 4.24 -15.27
CA ALA A 44 -10.22 5.58 -14.80
C ALA A 44 -9.05 6.59 -14.82
N LEU A 45 -7.84 6.14 -15.15
CA LEU A 45 -6.64 7.00 -15.20
C LEU A 45 -6.33 7.44 -16.63
N THR A 46 -5.49 8.46 -16.77
CA THR A 46 -4.93 8.85 -18.07
C THR A 46 -3.50 8.32 -18.24
N PRO A 47 -3.09 7.93 -19.46
CA PRO A 47 -1.73 7.45 -19.71
C PRO A 47 -0.64 8.42 -19.26
N ILE A 48 -0.80 9.71 -19.57
CA ILE A 48 0.17 10.75 -19.21
C ILE A 48 0.23 10.92 -17.69
N GLY A 49 -0.93 10.97 -17.02
CA GLY A 49 -1.00 11.09 -15.57
C GLY A 49 -0.32 9.92 -14.87
N TYR A 50 -0.65 8.69 -15.26
CA TYR A 50 -0.05 7.49 -14.66
C TYR A 50 1.45 7.40 -14.92
N ALA A 51 1.91 7.70 -16.15
CA ALA A 51 3.33 7.71 -16.48
C ALA A 51 4.12 8.73 -15.64
N ASN A 52 3.55 9.92 -15.41
CA ASN A 52 4.19 10.94 -14.58
C ASN A 52 4.22 10.56 -13.10
N SER A 53 3.16 9.92 -12.57
CA SER A 53 3.18 9.36 -11.21
C SER A 53 4.29 8.30 -11.04
N LEU A 54 4.49 7.44 -12.03
CA LEU A 54 5.58 6.46 -12.00
C LEU A 54 6.97 7.12 -12.07
N ARG A 55 7.14 8.16 -12.89
CA ARG A 55 8.40 8.93 -12.93
C ARG A 55 8.69 9.57 -11.57
N ALA A 56 7.67 10.15 -10.94
CA ALA A 56 7.80 10.73 -9.60
C ALA A 56 8.22 9.67 -8.58
N LEU A 57 7.58 8.48 -8.60
CA LEU A 57 7.93 7.36 -7.72
C LEU A 57 9.39 6.91 -7.90
N LEU A 58 9.88 6.84 -9.14
CA LEU A 58 11.26 6.46 -9.44
C LEU A 58 12.29 7.53 -9.04
N ALA A 59 11.87 8.79 -8.96
CA ALA A 59 12.72 9.91 -8.59
C ALA A 59 12.58 10.31 -7.11
N MET A 60 11.88 9.53 -6.29
CA MET A 60 11.65 9.87 -4.88
C MET A 60 12.94 9.87 -4.06
N ASP A 61 13.04 10.86 -3.16
CA ASP A 61 14.12 10.93 -2.19
C ASP A 61 14.02 9.81 -1.15
N TYR A 62 15.17 9.25 -0.78
CA TYR A 62 15.26 8.29 0.31
C TYR A 62 15.38 9.00 1.67
N ILE A 63 14.23 9.33 2.25
CA ILE A 63 14.15 10.07 3.52
C ILE A 63 14.05 9.17 4.78
N THR A 64 14.47 7.91 4.69
CA THR A 64 14.32 6.91 5.77
C THR A 64 14.96 7.35 7.09
N ASP A 65 16.06 8.11 7.05
CA ASP A 65 16.72 8.58 8.28
C ASP A 65 15.95 9.69 9.01
N ARG A 66 15.03 10.35 8.32
CA ARG A 66 14.12 11.34 8.90
C ARG A 66 12.96 10.72 9.65
N LEU A 67 12.73 9.40 9.56
CA LEU A 67 11.66 8.72 10.30
C LEU A 67 11.75 8.93 11.82
N ARG A 68 12.96 9.15 12.34
CA ARG A 68 13.19 9.49 13.76
C ARG A 68 12.63 10.87 14.15
N GLU A 69 12.29 11.73 13.20
CA GLU A 69 11.67 13.04 13.45
C GLU A 69 10.19 12.93 13.81
N ILE A 70 9.54 11.80 13.50
CA ILE A 70 8.14 11.55 13.85
C ILE A 70 8.03 11.41 15.39
N ARG A 71 7.29 12.33 16.02
CA ARG A 71 7.07 12.38 17.48
C ARG A 71 5.65 11.98 17.92
N VAL A 72 4.72 11.85 16.98
CA VAL A 72 3.33 11.52 17.28
C VAL A 72 3.12 10.00 17.36
N PRO A 73 2.11 9.52 18.12
CA PRO A 73 1.73 8.11 18.09
C PRO A 73 1.54 7.64 16.64
N THR A 74 2.12 6.49 16.30
CA THR A 74 2.14 5.99 14.92
C THR A 74 1.71 4.53 14.90
N LEU A 75 0.75 4.20 14.05
CA LEU A 75 0.37 2.83 13.73
C LEU A 75 0.80 2.51 12.31
N LEU A 76 1.44 1.36 12.14
CA LEU A 76 1.79 0.74 10.89
C LEU A 76 0.94 -0.54 10.76
N ILE A 77 0.24 -0.71 9.64
CA ILE A 77 -0.57 -1.91 9.36
C ILE A 77 -0.17 -2.42 7.98
N GLY A 78 0.19 -3.70 7.86
CA GLY A 78 0.60 -4.32 6.59
C GLY A 78 0.26 -5.80 6.56
N GLY A 79 0.21 -6.37 5.35
CA GLY A 79 -0.02 -7.80 5.16
C GLY A 79 1.25 -8.64 5.35
N ASP A 80 1.10 -9.92 5.68
CA ASP A 80 2.19 -10.89 5.78
C ASP A 80 2.83 -11.21 4.42
N GLN A 81 2.10 -11.01 3.34
CA GLN A 81 2.53 -11.24 1.95
C GLN A 81 2.88 -9.93 1.21
N ASP A 82 2.79 -8.77 1.86
CA ASP A 82 3.14 -7.48 1.24
C ASP A 82 4.67 -7.33 1.11
N PRO A 83 5.21 -7.08 -0.10
CA PRO A 83 6.62 -6.73 -0.29
C PRO A 83 7.10 -5.56 0.59
N SER A 84 6.19 -4.69 1.01
CA SER A 84 6.45 -3.53 1.87
C SER A 84 6.65 -3.88 3.35
N LEU A 85 6.40 -5.13 3.78
CA LEU A 85 6.55 -5.53 5.18
C LEU A 85 7.98 -5.37 5.70
N GLY A 86 8.99 -5.63 4.87
CA GLY A 86 10.40 -5.41 5.20
C GLY A 86 10.68 -3.93 5.53
N PRO A 87 10.42 -2.99 4.60
CA PRO A 87 10.47 -1.56 4.87
C PRO A 87 9.66 -1.12 6.10
N MET A 88 8.46 -1.66 6.32
CA MET A 88 7.64 -1.33 7.49
C MET A 88 8.28 -1.75 8.82
N LYS A 89 9.00 -2.89 8.86
CA LYS A 89 9.79 -3.29 10.04
C LYS A 89 10.90 -2.29 10.33
N VAL A 90 11.56 -1.75 9.30
CA VAL A 90 12.55 -0.67 9.45
C VAL A 90 11.88 0.60 9.98
N MET A 91 10.72 0.98 9.45
CA MET A 91 9.95 2.12 9.95
C MET A 91 9.59 1.97 11.42
N ARG A 92 9.11 0.78 11.82
CA ARG A 92 8.76 0.47 13.22
C ARG A 92 9.96 0.66 14.16
N GLN A 93 11.16 0.31 13.72
CA GLN A 93 12.39 0.48 14.51
C GLN A 93 12.81 1.95 14.63
N LYS A 94 12.65 2.74 13.56
CA LYS A 94 13.10 4.14 13.52
C LYS A 94 12.09 5.14 14.12
N ILE A 95 10.80 4.84 14.09
CA ILE A 95 9.75 5.70 14.63
C ILE A 95 9.54 5.38 16.12
N ARG A 96 9.83 6.35 17.00
CA ARG A 96 9.68 6.18 18.45
C ARG A 96 8.22 5.90 18.80
N GLY A 97 7.98 4.79 19.49
CA GLY A 97 6.63 4.43 19.97
C GLY A 97 5.67 3.97 18.88
N ALA A 98 6.14 3.73 17.64
CA ALA A 98 5.30 3.14 16.60
C ALA A 98 4.77 1.77 17.04
N LYS A 99 3.65 1.33 16.47
CA LYS A 99 3.14 -0.03 16.58
C LYS A 99 3.05 -0.63 15.18
N LEU A 100 3.38 -1.90 15.03
CA LEU A 100 3.22 -2.64 13.77
C LEU A 100 2.21 -3.75 14.00
N VAL A 101 1.15 -3.76 13.20
CA VAL A 101 0.16 -4.84 13.10
C VAL A 101 0.38 -5.52 11.75
N VAL A 102 0.58 -6.83 11.77
CA VAL A 102 0.70 -7.64 10.56
C VAL A 102 -0.58 -8.46 10.41
N LEU A 103 -1.27 -8.29 9.29
CA LEU A 103 -2.50 -9.01 8.95
C LEU A 103 -2.14 -10.27 8.17
N SER A 104 -2.85 -11.37 8.43
CA SER A 104 -2.60 -12.67 7.80
C SER A 104 -3.90 -13.46 7.66
N PRO A 105 -4.21 -14.02 6.47
CA PRO A 105 -3.55 -13.76 5.19
C PRO A 105 -3.88 -12.35 4.67
N ALA A 106 -2.87 -11.58 4.25
CA ALA A 106 -3.07 -10.30 3.56
C ALA A 106 -1.85 -9.89 2.72
N GLY A 107 -2.11 -9.23 1.59
CA GLY A 107 -1.10 -8.62 0.74
C GLY A 107 -1.05 -7.10 0.92
N HIS A 108 -0.77 -6.40 -0.17
CA HIS A 108 -0.60 -4.94 -0.18
C HIS A 108 -1.88 -4.16 0.15
N PHE A 109 -3.04 -4.74 -0.13
CA PHE A 109 -4.35 -4.13 0.10
C PHE A 109 -4.97 -4.70 1.37
N GLY A 110 -4.24 -4.67 2.48
CA GLY A 110 -4.66 -5.31 3.75
C GLY A 110 -6.04 -4.86 4.27
N ASN A 111 -6.46 -3.63 3.96
CA ASN A 111 -7.81 -3.13 4.27
C ASN A 111 -8.92 -3.78 3.45
N ARG A 112 -8.59 -4.36 2.28
CA ARG A 112 -9.50 -5.14 1.44
C ARG A 112 -9.36 -6.63 1.73
N ASP A 113 -8.15 -7.10 2.05
CA ASP A 113 -7.90 -8.53 2.32
C ASP A 113 -8.49 -8.95 3.66
N GLN A 114 -8.43 -8.07 4.66
CA GLN A 114 -8.86 -8.33 6.03
C GLN A 114 -9.59 -7.09 6.62
N PRO A 115 -10.75 -6.69 6.07
CA PRO A 115 -11.40 -5.43 6.43
C PRO A 115 -11.76 -5.32 7.91
N GLU A 116 -12.25 -6.40 8.54
CA GLU A 116 -12.60 -6.39 9.95
C GLU A 116 -11.37 -6.25 10.85
N ALA A 117 -10.29 -6.96 10.53
CA ALA A 117 -9.05 -6.90 11.31
C ALA A 117 -8.34 -5.55 11.14
N TRP A 118 -8.33 -5.01 9.93
CA TRP A 118 -7.86 -3.66 9.64
C TRP A 118 -8.64 -2.61 10.44
N ASN A 119 -9.98 -2.65 10.35
CA ASN A 119 -10.84 -1.68 11.03
C ASN A 119 -10.68 -1.73 12.54
N ARG A 120 -10.61 -2.94 13.15
CA ARG A 120 -10.31 -3.08 14.58
C ARG A 120 -8.97 -2.44 14.95
N ALA A 121 -7.90 -2.74 14.22
CA ALA A 121 -6.57 -2.19 14.51
C ALA A 121 -6.54 -0.65 14.45
N VAL A 122 -7.23 -0.06 13.46
CA VAL A 122 -7.36 1.40 13.34
C VAL A 122 -8.17 1.98 14.50
N LEU A 123 -9.36 1.44 14.78
CA LEU A 123 -10.26 1.96 15.81
C LEU A 123 -9.66 1.85 17.22
N ASP A 124 -9.02 0.72 17.54
CA ASP A 124 -8.34 0.51 18.82
C ASP A 124 -7.19 1.51 18.99
N PHE A 125 -6.45 1.80 17.92
CA PHE A 125 -5.38 2.79 17.97
C PHE A 125 -5.92 4.20 18.21
N LEU A 126 -6.95 4.63 17.48
CA LEU A 126 -7.57 5.94 17.64
C LEU A 126 -8.11 6.12 19.06
N ALA A 127 -8.87 5.15 19.57
CA ALA A 127 -9.40 5.17 20.93
C ALA A 127 -8.29 5.30 21.99
N ASN A 128 -7.15 4.63 21.79
CA ASN A 128 -6.01 4.71 22.69
C ASN A 128 -5.28 6.06 22.62
N VAL A 129 -5.22 6.68 21.44
CA VAL A 129 -4.62 8.02 21.27
C VAL A 129 -5.50 9.08 21.93
N ASP A 130 -6.82 9.02 21.72
CA ASP A 130 -7.75 9.99 22.29
C ASP A 130 -7.79 9.95 23.82
N LYS A 131 -7.71 8.75 24.42
CA LYS A 131 -7.60 8.60 25.89
C LYS A 131 -6.36 9.29 26.47
N LYS A 132 -5.25 9.36 25.72
CA LYS A 132 -3.99 9.97 26.18
C LYS A 132 -3.95 11.49 25.99
N ARG A 133 -4.88 12.05 25.23
CA ARG A 133 -5.01 13.50 25.00
C ARG A 133 -5.88 14.19 26.05
N ARG A 134 -6.73 13.41 26.73
CA ARG A 134 -7.55 13.85 27.86
C ARG A 134 -6.73 13.76 29.14
#